data_AF-A0A8H7BHS6-F1
#
_entry.id   AF-A0A8H7BHS6-F1
#
_cell.length_a   1.000
_cell.length_b   1.000
_cell.length_c   1.000
_cell.angle_alpha   90.00
_cell.angle_beta   90.00
_cell.angle_gamma   90.00
#
_symmetry.space_group_name_H-M   'P 1'
#
loop_
_entity.id
_entity.type
_entity.pdbx_description
1 polymer ?
#
loop_
_entity_poly.entity_id
_entity_poly.type
_entity_poly.pdbx_seq_one_letter_code
_entity_poly.pdbx_strand_id
1 'polypeptide(L)'
;MGNSGMVGLLLLKRVATSLITQGSPTLKKGHVEDCLQRCSDVEIKKACEAILAQFSGNCNDVDILGNEALDKELKKMATLVTSYVTKANATVADTVLHVLDQANGRH
;
A
#
# COMPACT_ATOMS: atom_id res chain seq x y z
N MET A 1 11.45 3.04 -10.44
CA MET A 1 10.71 3.11 -9.16
C MET A 1 9.27 2.55 -9.26
N GLY A 2 8.95 1.62 -10.17
CA GLY A 2 7.55 1.43 -10.62
C GLY A 2 6.60 0.50 -9.87
N ASN A 3 7.06 -0.45 -9.04
CA ASN A 3 6.15 -1.52 -8.54
C ASN A 3 5.77 -1.43 -7.06
N SER A 4 6.58 -0.82 -6.20
CA SER A 4 6.41 -0.97 -4.75
C SER A 4 5.17 -0.28 -4.19
N GLY A 5 4.86 0.94 -4.66
CA GLY A 5 3.64 1.64 -4.26
C GLY A 5 2.37 0.91 -4.71
N MET A 6 2.41 0.25 -5.87
CA MET A 6 1.28 -0.50 -6.40
C MET A 6 1.02 -1.78 -5.61
N VAL A 7 2.08 -2.47 -5.17
CA VAL A 7 1.97 -3.67 -4.33
C VAL A 7 1.38 -3.35 -2.96
N GLY A 8 1.81 -2.25 -2.31
CA GLY A 8 1.20 -1.76 -1.08
C GLY A 8 -0.27 -1.35 -1.28
N LEU A 9 -0.59 -0.67 -2.39
CA LEU A 9 -1.96 -0.31 -2.74
C LEU A 9 -2.87 -1.52 -2.91
N LEU A 10 -2.38 -2.62 -3.51
CA LEU A 10 -3.16 -3.86 -3.65
C LEU A 10 -3.51 -4.50 -2.31
N LEU A 11 -2.58 -4.46 -1.34
CA LEU A 11 -2.87 -4.94 0.02
C LEU A 11 -3.94 -4.07 0.69
N LEU A 12 -3.79 -2.75 0.63
CA LEU A 12 -4.77 -1.80 1.18
C LEU A 12 -6.14 -1.95 0.51
N LYS A 13 -6.18 -2.19 -0.81
CA LYS A 13 -7.42 -2.49 -1.53
C LYS A 13 -8.09 -3.75 -0.98
N ARG A 14 -7.34 -4.84 -0.74
CA ARG A 14 -7.89 -6.08 -0.16
C ARG A 14 -8.47 -5.83 1.24
N VAL A 15 -7.77 -5.05 2.08
CA VAL A 15 -8.25 -4.63 3.41
C VAL A 15 -9.54 -3.83 3.29
N ALA A 16 -9.58 -2.81 2.42
CA ALA A 16 -10.77 -1.99 2.21
C ALA A 16 -11.95 -2.82 1.70
N THR A 17 -11.72 -3.74 0.76
CA THR A 17 -12.75 -4.68 0.29
C THR A 17 -13.27 -5.56 1.42
N SER A 18 -12.39 -6.09 2.26
CA SER A 18 -12.79 -6.88 3.44
C SER A 18 -13.70 -6.07 4.37
N LEU A 19 -13.28 -4.85 4.74
CA LEU A 19 -14.04 -3.92 5.58
C LEU A 19 -15.43 -3.56 5.03
N ILE A 20 -15.56 -3.43 3.71
CA ILE A 20 -16.81 -3.01 3.07
C ILE A 20 -17.77 -4.18 2.88
N THR A 21 -17.24 -5.38 2.61
CA THR A 21 -18.05 -6.51 2.11
C THR A 21 -18.31 -7.60 3.14
N GLN A 22 -17.55 -7.64 4.24
CA GLN A 22 -17.64 -8.71 5.24
C GLN A 22 -18.25 -8.20 6.54
N GLY A 23 -19.13 -9.01 7.14
CA GLY A 23 -19.63 -8.75 8.50
C GLY A 23 -18.55 -8.92 9.58
N SER A 24 -17.56 -9.77 9.31
CA SER A 24 -16.38 -10.00 10.14
C SER A 24 -15.13 -9.84 9.27
N PRO A 25 -14.62 -8.61 9.09
CA PRO A 25 -13.55 -8.33 8.14
C PRO A 25 -12.21 -8.85 8.65
N THR A 26 -11.62 -9.76 7.89
CA THR A 26 -10.30 -10.33 8.20
C THR A 26 -9.25 -10.00 7.14
N LEU A 27 -7.98 -10.04 7.55
CA LEU A 27 -6.82 -9.96 6.68
C LEU A 27 -6.14 -11.33 6.64
N LYS A 28 -6.01 -11.91 5.45
CA LYS A 28 -5.31 -13.18 5.24
C LYS A 28 -3.80 -12.99 5.21
N LYS A 29 -3.07 -13.86 5.91
CA LYS A 29 -1.60 -13.91 5.98
C LYS A 29 -0.95 -13.94 4.60
N GLY A 30 -1.46 -14.82 3.73
CA GLY A 30 -0.96 -14.95 2.36
C GLY A 30 -1.05 -13.67 1.52
N HIS A 31 -2.00 -12.76 1.82
CA HIS A 31 -2.05 -11.47 1.13
C HIS A 31 -0.87 -10.55 1.52
N VAL A 32 -0.44 -10.64 2.77
CA VAL A 32 0.68 -9.86 3.31
C VAL A 32 2.01 -10.45 2.84
N GLU A 33 2.13 -11.78 2.80
CA GLU A 33 3.29 -12.48 2.25
C GLU A 33 3.48 -12.18 0.75
N ASP A 34 2.40 -12.21 -0.04
CA ASP A 34 2.40 -11.78 -1.45
C ASP A 34 2.86 -10.32 -1.60
N CYS A 35 2.43 -9.44 -0.70
CA CYS A 35 2.87 -8.05 -0.66
C CYS A 35 4.39 -7.94 -0.37
N LEU A 36 4.87 -8.65 0.64
CA LEU A 36 6.28 -8.66 1.05
C LEU A 36 7.20 -9.19 -0.06
N GLN A 37 6.81 -10.29 -0.71
CA GLN A 37 7.61 -10.93 -1.75
C GLN A 37 7.72 -10.06 -3.01
N ARG A 38 6.65 -9.34 -3.37
CA ARG A 38 6.58 -8.55 -4.61
C ARG A 38 7.08 -7.12 -4.43
N CYS A 39 7.12 -6.62 -3.20
CA CYS A 39 7.58 -5.28 -2.93
C CYS A 39 9.11 -5.22 -2.92
N SER A 40 9.72 -4.21 -3.54
CA SER A 40 11.16 -3.93 -3.43
C SER A 40 11.47 -2.74 -2.52
N ASP A 41 10.45 -2.05 -2.01
CA ASP A 41 10.61 -0.89 -1.14
C ASP A 41 10.79 -1.31 0.32
N VAL A 42 11.84 -0.79 0.95
CA VAL A 42 12.23 -1.15 2.31
C VAL A 42 11.16 -0.77 3.34
N GLU A 43 10.51 0.38 3.18
CA GLU A 43 9.53 0.86 4.16
C GLU A 43 8.21 0.10 4.07
N ILE A 44 7.77 -0.24 2.86
CA ILE A 44 6.61 -1.13 2.67
C ILE A 44 6.93 -2.55 3.16
N LYS A 45 8.14 -3.07 2.94
CA LYS A 45 8.56 -4.38 3.48
C LYS A 45 8.49 -4.41 4.99
N LYS A 46 9.06 -3.41 5.67
CA LYS A 46 8.98 -3.28 7.14
C LYS A 46 7.54 -3.25 7.64
N ALA A 47 6.65 -2.53 6.95
CA ALA A 47 5.23 -2.52 7.29
C ALA A 47 4.60 -3.92 7.12
N CYS A 48 4.92 -4.64 6.05
CA CYS A 48 4.46 -6.01 5.84
C CYS A 48 4.97 -6.97 6.92
N GLU A 49 6.24 -6.88 7.30
CA GLU A 49 6.84 -7.68 8.38
C GLU A 49 6.16 -7.40 9.73
N ALA A 50 5.89 -6.12 10.04
CA ALA A 50 5.18 -5.73 11.26
C ALA A 50 3.71 -6.22 11.29
N ILE A 51 3.05 -6.23 10.12
CA ILE A 51 1.71 -6.84 9.96
C ILE A 51 1.79 -8.35 10.13
N LEU A 52 2.80 -9.02 9.56
CA LEU A 52 2.98 -10.47 9.72
C LEU A 52 3.20 -10.89 11.17
N ALA A 53 3.82 -10.03 11.99
CA ALA A 53 3.97 -10.25 13.42
C ALA A 53 2.62 -10.26 14.19
N GLN A 54 1.53 -9.79 13.59
CA GLN A 54 0.19 -9.84 14.20
C GLN A 54 -0.48 -11.22 14.06
N PHE A 55 0.05 -12.09 13.19
CA PHE A 55 -0.46 -13.45 13.03
C PHE A 55 0.14 -14.34 14.11
N SER A 56 -0.70 -14.87 15.01
CA SER A 56 -0.27 -15.77 16.07
C SER A 56 -0.27 -17.23 15.61
N GLY A 57 0.83 -17.95 15.87
CA GLY A 57 0.94 -19.39 15.62
C GLY A 57 0.58 -19.79 14.18
N ASN A 58 -0.43 -20.68 14.05
CA ASN A 58 -0.92 -21.21 12.79
C ASN A 58 -2.15 -20.47 12.23
N CYS A 59 -2.49 -19.30 12.76
CA CYS A 59 -3.60 -18.50 12.24
C CYS A 59 -3.25 -17.93 10.86
N ASN A 60 -4.13 -18.20 9.89
CA ASN A 60 -3.97 -17.74 8.50
C ASN A 60 -4.72 -16.44 8.21
N ASP A 61 -5.49 -15.96 9.17
CA ASP A 61 -6.20 -14.70 9.15
C ASP A 61 -6.16 -14.01 10.52
N VAL A 62 -6.37 -12.70 10.50
CA VAL A 62 -6.52 -11.87 11.69
C VAL A 62 -7.69 -10.92 11.48
N ASP A 63 -8.46 -10.66 12.54
CA ASP A 63 -9.49 -9.65 12.52
C ASP A 63 -8.89 -8.26 12.29
N ILE A 64 -9.49 -7.51 11.37
CA ILE A 64 -9.06 -6.14 11.07
C ILE A 64 -9.59 -5.19 12.14
N LEU A 65 -10.84 -5.37 12.55
CA LEU A 65 -11.48 -4.51 13.56
C LEU A 65 -11.04 -4.91 14.97
N GLY A 66 -10.76 -3.91 15.81
CA GLY A 66 -10.32 -4.13 17.19
C GLY A 66 -8.84 -4.52 17.34
N ASN A 67 -8.10 -4.68 16.24
CA ASN A 67 -6.66 -4.95 16.27
C ASN A 67 -5.86 -3.64 16.13
N GLU A 68 -5.53 -3.00 17.25
CA GLU A 68 -4.83 -1.70 17.28
C GLU A 68 -3.45 -1.75 16.63
N ALA A 69 -2.71 -2.85 16.81
CA ALA A 69 -1.39 -3.01 16.24
C ALA A 69 -1.46 -3.14 14.71
N LEU A 70 -2.44 -3.87 14.20
CA LEU A 70 -2.70 -3.95 12.76
C LEU A 70 -3.15 -2.61 12.19
N ASP A 71 -4.07 -1.90 12.86
CA ASP A 71 -4.55 -0.57 12.45
C ASP A 71 -3.40 0.43 12.28
N LYS A 72 -2.47 0.47 13.25
CA LYS A 72 -1.28 1.33 13.20
C LYS A 72 -0.43 1.07 11.96
N GLU A 73 -0.12 -0.19 11.66
CA GLU A 73 0.72 -0.54 10.53
C GLU A 73 0.01 -0.33 9.18
N LEU A 74 -1.30 -0.58 9.12
CA LEU A 74 -2.12 -0.27 7.94
C LEU A 74 -2.16 1.24 7.66
N LYS A 75 -2.31 2.09 8.68
CA LYS A 75 -2.26 3.55 8.54
C LYS A 75 -0.89 4.04 8.07
N LYS A 76 0.18 3.47 8.60
CA LYS A 76 1.55 3.76 8.16
C LYS A 76 1.74 3.40 6.69
N MET A 77 1.31 2.20 6.27
CA MET A 77 1.36 1.78 4.88
C MET A 77 0.51 2.69 3.98
N ALA A 78 -0.70 3.07 4.40
CA ALA A 78 -1.55 3.99 3.65
C ALA A 78 -0.89 5.35 3.44
N THR A 79 -0.20 5.88 4.45
CA THR A 79 0.56 7.13 4.35
C THR A 79 1.71 7.01 3.33
N LEU A 80 2.46 5.91 3.36
CA LEU A 80 3.54 5.65 2.39
C LEU A 80 3.02 5.55 0.96
N VAL A 81 1.97 4.75 0.75
CA VAL A 81 1.34 4.58 -0.57
C VAL A 81 0.80 5.91 -1.08
N THR A 82 0.15 6.71 -0.22
CA THR A 82 -0.33 8.05 -0.59
C THR A 82 0.81 8.95 -1.02
N SER A 83 1.93 8.97 -0.28
CA SER A 83 3.13 9.73 -0.68
C SER A 83 3.64 9.32 -2.06
N TYR A 84 3.66 8.03 -2.36
CA TYR A 84 4.10 7.52 -3.66
C TYR A 84 3.16 7.89 -4.79
N VAL A 85 1.84 7.80 -4.57
CA VAL A 85 0.83 8.23 -5.55
C VAL A 85 0.94 9.73 -5.82
N THR A 86 1.05 10.56 -4.77
CA THR A 86 1.22 12.01 -4.92
C THR A 86 2.47 12.36 -5.71
N LYS A 87 3.61 11.74 -5.40
CA LYS A 87 4.87 11.95 -6.14
C LYS A 87 4.73 11.54 -7.60
N ALA A 88 4.14 10.38 -7.87
CA ALA A 88 3.91 9.92 -9.24
C ALA A 88 3.03 10.88 -10.03
N ASN A 89 1.94 11.36 -9.42
CA ASN A 89 1.04 12.33 -10.04
C ASN A 89 1.73 13.67 -10.31
N ALA A 90 2.57 14.15 -9.38
CA ALA A 90 3.35 15.37 -9.57
C ALA A 90 4.32 15.22 -10.77
N THR A 91 5.06 14.11 -10.84
CA THR A 91 5.96 13.83 -11.98
C THR A 91 5.21 13.79 -13.31
N VAL A 92 4.02 13.19 -13.35
CA VAL A 92 3.19 13.19 -14.57
C VAL A 92 2.76 14.60 -14.94
N ALA A 93 2.29 15.40 -13.98
CA ALA A 93 1.88 16.77 -14.22
C ALA A 93 3.04 17.64 -14.74
N ASP A 94 4.23 17.55 -14.12
CA ASP A 94 5.44 18.27 -14.54
C ASP A 94 5.86 17.86 -15.96
N THR A 95 5.76 16.56 -16.28
CA THR A 95 6.08 16.07 -17.63
C THR A 95 5.12 16.65 -18.67
N VAL A 96 3.81 16.68 -18.36
CA VAL A 96 2.81 17.27 -19.27
C VAL A 96 3.08 18.76 -19.49
N LEU A 97 3.36 19.50 -18.42
CA LEU A 97 3.71 20.93 -18.51
C LEU A 97 4.95 21.14 -19.39
N HIS A 98 6.01 20.38 -19.15
CA HIS A 98 7.25 20.48 -19.92
C HIS A 98 7.03 20.22 -21.42
N VAL A 99 6.25 19.20 -21.77
CA VAL A 99 5.92 18.89 -23.17
C VAL A 99 5.10 20.01 -23.82
N LEU A 100 4.16 20.62 -23.08
CA LEU A 100 3.38 21.75 -23.57
C LEU A 100 4.23 23.01 -23.78
N ASP A 101 5.19 23.29 -22.89
CA ASP A 101 6.10 24.42 -23.05
C ASP A 101 7.00 24.24 -24.28
N GLN A 102 7.55 23.03 -24.48
CA GLN A 102 8.30 22.66 -25.69
C GLN A 102 7.46 22.82 -26.96
N ALA A 103 6.20 22.36 -26.95
CA ALA A 103 5.31 22.48 -28.09
C ALA A 103 4.96 23.95 -28.43
N ASN A 104 4.94 24.83 -27.43
CA ASN A 104 4.64 26.25 -27.58
C ASN A 104 5.87 27.14 -27.80
N GLY A 105 7.07 26.56 -27.91
CA GLY A 105 8.32 27.31 -28.09
C GLY A 105 8.71 28.19 -26.91
N ARG A 106 8.20 27.89 -25.70
CA ARG A 106 8.56 28.57 -24.45
C ARG A 106 9.67 27.76 -23.79
N HIS A 107 10.84 28.37 -23.62
CA HIS A 107 12.00 27.79 -22.94
C HIS A 107 12.14 28.35 -21.52
#